data_AF-C0XS47-F1
#
_entry.id   AF-C0XS47-F1
#
_cell.length_a   1.000
_cell.length_b   1.000
_cell.length_c   1.000
_cell.angle_alpha   90.00
_cell.angle_beta   90.00
_cell.angle_gamma   90.00
#
_symmetry.space_group_name_H-M   'P 1'
#
loop_
_entity.id
_entity.type
_entity.pdbx_description
1 polymer ?
#
loop_
_entity_poly.entity_id
_entity_poly.type
_entity_poly.pdbx_seq_one_letter_code
_entity_poly.pdbx_strand_id
1 'polypeptide(L)' 'MPQEFSVASGMWVLISFLIAGLLLGGVWSAYQNGSKVATVVLAIAAAAALCLAVLSMLGVVG' A
#
# COMPACT_ATOMS: atom_id res chain seq x y z
N MET A 1 26.94 13.42 -2.23
CA MET A 1 27.03 12.47 -1.10
C MET A 1 26.41 11.16 -1.59
N PRO A 2 27.10 10.02 -1.54
CA PRO A 2 26.45 8.76 -1.89
C PRO A 2 25.27 8.57 -0.93
N GLN A 3 24.07 8.37 -1.49
CA GLN A 3 22.88 8.06 -0.70
C GLN A 3 23.16 6.70 -0.05
N GLU A 4 23.44 6.70 1.26
CA GLU A 4 23.58 5.44 2.00
C GLU A 4 22.26 4.68 1.85
N PHE A 5 22.33 3.51 1.21
CA PHE A 5 21.19 2.62 1.10
C PHE A 5 20.85 2.15 2.52
N SER A 6 19.91 2.83 3.15
CA SER A 6 19.37 2.42 4.43
C SER A 6 18.47 1.23 4.20
N VAL A 7 18.92 0.06 4.65
CA VAL A 7 18.14 -1.19 4.61
C VAL A 7 16.79 -0.98 5.29
N ALA A 8 16.74 -0.16 6.36
CA ALA A 8 15.50 0.19 7.05
C ALA A 8 14.51 0.94 6.13
N SER A 9 14.99 1.92 5.36
CA SER A 9 14.16 2.64 4.38
C SER A 9 13.68 1.72 3.25
N GLY A 10 14.55 0.85 2.74
CA GLY A 10 14.17 -0.15 1.74
C GLY A 10 13.13 -1.15 2.25
N MET A 11 13.28 -1.63 3.49
CA MET A 11 12.31 -2.51 4.15
C MET A 11 10.97 -1.83 4.35
N TRP A 12 10.95 -0.54 4.72
CA TRP A 12 9.71 0.21 4.89
C TRP A 12 8.90 0.33 3.58
N VAL A 13 9.58 0.62 2.47
CA VAL A 13 8.94 0.68 1.13
C VAL A 13 8.38 -0.69 0.73
N LEU A 14 9.11 -1.79 1.00
CA LEU A 14 8.62 -3.13 0.71
C LEU A 14 7.38 -3.51 1.54
N ILE A 15 7.38 -3.19 2.84
CA ILE A 15 6.25 -3.47 3.74
C ILE A 15 5.01 -2.69 3.30
N SER A 16 5.15 -1.41 2.94
CA SER A 16 4.03 -0.59 2.46
C SER A 16 3.43 -1.13 1.16
N PHE A 17 4.25 -1.61 0.22
CA PHE A 17 3.75 -2.31 -0.98
C PHE A 17 3.04 -3.63 -0.67
N LEU A 18 3.56 -4.41 0.29
CA LEU A 18 2.91 -5.64 0.77
C LEU A 18 1.54 -5.37 1.38
N ILE A 19 1.42 -4.33 2.20
CA ILE A 19 0.15 -3.91 2.80
C ILE A 19 -0.83 -3.45 1.70
N ALA A 20 -0.36 -2.65 0.73
CA ALA A 20 -1.20 -2.22 -0.39
C ALA A 20 -1.71 -3.41 -1.23
N GLY A 21 -0.86 -4.40 -1.50
CA GLY A 21 -1.25 -5.65 -2.17
C GLY A 21 -2.24 -6.50 -1.34
N LEU A 22 -2.02 -6.61 -0.03
CA LEU A 22 -2.92 -7.30 0.90
C LEU A 22 -4.31 -6.64 0.93
N LEU A 23 -4.35 -5.31 0.94
CA LEU A 23 -5.59 -4.53 0.87
C LEU A 23 -6.34 -4.78 -0.44
N LEU A 24 -5.65 -4.79 -1.59
CA LEU A 24 -6.23 -5.18 -2.89
C LEU A 24 -6.80 -6.60 -2.88
N GLY A 25 -6.11 -7.56 -2.24
CA GLY A 25 -6.65 -8.91 -2.01
C GLY A 25 -7.93 -8.89 -1.16
N GLY A 26 -7.98 -8.04 -0.13
CA GLY A 26 -9.17 -7.78 0.68
C GLY A 26 -10.34 -7.19 -0.13
N VAL A 27 -10.07 -6.26 -1.06
CA VAL A 27 -11.06 -5.72 -1.99
C VAL A 27 -11.70 -6.85 -2.81
N TRP A 28 -10.88 -7.73 -3.37
CA TRP A 28 -11.37 -8.86 -4.18
C TRP A 28 -12.19 -9.86 -3.35
N SER A 29 -11.76 -10.14 -2.12
CA SER A 29 -12.51 -10.98 -1.18
C SER A 29 -13.87 -10.36 -0.83
N ALA A 30 -13.91 -9.06 -0.52
CA ALA A 30 -15.14 -8.34 -0.21
C ALA A 30 -16.09 -8.25 -1.42
N TYR A 31 -15.54 -8.13 -2.63
CA TYR A 31 -16.30 -8.10 -3.87
C TYR A 31 -17.02 -9.43 -4.11
N GLN A 32 -16.32 -10.55 -3.94
CA GLN A 32 -16.91 -11.88 -4.07
C GLN A 32 -17.97 -12.17 -2.99
N ASN A 33 -17.83 -11.56 -1.82
CA ASN A 33 -18.79 -11.69 -0.72
C ASN A 33 -20.09 -10.87 -0.96
N GLY A 34 -20.24 -10.23 -2.12
CA GLY A 34 -21.44 -9.45 -2.49
C GLY A 34 -21.57 -8.10 -1.78
N SER A 35 -20.66 -7.76 -0.85
CA SER A 35 -20.69 -6.51 -0.09
C SER A 35 -20.05 -5.37 -0.86
N LYS A 36 -20.87 -4.68 -1.67
CA LYS A 36 -20.43 -3.53 -2.48
C LYS A 36 -19.84 -2.41 -1.62
N VAL A 37 -20.42 -2.13 -0.46
CA VAL A 37 -19.95 -1.07 0.45
C VAL A 37 -18.58 -1.40 1.01
N ALA A 38 -18.38 -2.63 1.51
CA ALA A 38 -17.09 -3.05 2.05
C ALA A 38 -15.99 -3.04 0.97
N THR A 39 -16.34 -3.45 -0.25
CA THR A 39 -15.43 -3.42 -1.40
C THR A 39 -14.95 -1.99 -1.70
N VAL A 40 -15.87 -1.02 -1.74
CA VAL A 40 -15.52 0.38 -2.04
C VAL A 40 -14.66 0.98 -0.94
N VAL A 41 -14.97 0.73 0.34
CA VAL A 41 -14.17 1.22 1.46
C VAL A 41 -12.76 0.63 1.43
N LEU A 42 -12.64 -0.69 1.21
CA LEU A 42 -11.35 -1.36 1.06
C LEU A 42 -10.59 -0.85 -0.18
N ALA A 43 -11.27 -0.54 -1.28
CA ALA A 43 -10.64 -0.08 -2.51
C ALA A 43 -10.05 1.32 -2.32
N ILE A 44 -10.78 2.21 -1.64
CA ILE A 44 -10.29 3.56 -1.30
C ILE A 44 -9.10 3.45 -0.33
N ALA A 45 -9.18 2.58 0.68
CA ALA A 45 -8.08 2.34 1.60
C ALA A 45 -6.83 1.77 0.89
N ALA A 46 -7.03 0.82 -0.03
CA ALA A 46 -5.97 0.25 -0.85
C ALA A 46 -5.30 1.32 -1.73
N ALA A 47 -6.10 2.17 -2.39
CA ALA A 47 -5.59 3.26 -3.22
C ALA A 47 -4.77 4.28 -2.41
N ALA A 48 -5.25 4.65 -1.22
CA ALA A 48 -4.51 5.55 -0.33
C ALA A 48 -3.19 4.92 0.16
N ALA A 49 -3.20 3.64 0.53
CA ALA A 49 -2.00 2.90 0.93
C ALA A 49 -0.99 2.79 -0.21
N LEU A 50 -1.45 2.56 -1.45
CA LEU A 50 -0.59 2.52 -2.64
C LEU A 50 0.03 3.89 -2.90
N CYS A 51 -0.75 4.96 -2.77
CA CYS A 51 -0.27 6.33 -2.94
C CYS A 51 0.81 6.68 -1.90
N LEU A 52 0.61 6.30 -0.63
CA LEU A 52 1.61 6.44 0.43
C LEU A 52 2.87 5.62 0.14
N ALA A 53 2.74 4.38 -0.32
CA ALA A 53 3.88 3.53 -0.67
C ALA A 53 4.72 4.15 -1.81
N VAL A 54 4.07 4.71 -2.83
CA VAL A 54 4.74 5.40 -3.95
C VAL A 54 5.41 6.69 -3.47
N LEU A 55 4.75 7.48 -2.61
CA LEU A 55 5.33 8.68 -2.03
C LEU A 55 6.55 8.36 -1.13
N SER A 56 6.50 7.26 -0.37
CA SER A 56 7.67 6.75 0.37
C SER A 56 8.79 6.27 -0.54
N MET A 57 8.46 5.61 -1.66
CA MET A 57 9.46 5.22 -2.67
C MET A 57 10.16 6.45 -3.29
N LEU A 58 9.43 7.55 -3.48
CA LEU A 58 9.98 8.81 -3.98
C LEU A 58 10.75 9.61 -2.91
N GLY A 59 10.80 9.13 -1.66
CA GLY A 59 11.43 9.85 -0.55
C GLY A 59 10.68 11.11 -0.11
N VAL A 60 9.43 11.28 -0.53
CA VAL A 60 8.57 12.42 -0.16
C VAL A 60 7.97 12.21 1.24
N VAL A 61 7.71 10.96 1.60
CA VAL A 61 7.20 10.56 2.92
C VAL A 61 8.14 9.52 3.48
N GLY A 62 9.07 9.93 4.35
CA GLY A 62 10.09 9.07 4.93
C GLY A 62 10.68 9.70 6.17
#